data_AF-A0A935UN61-F1
#
_entry.id   AF-A0A935UN61-F1
#
_cell.length_a   1.000
_cell.length_b   1.000
_cell.length_c   1.000
_cell.angle_alpha   90.00
_cell.angle_beta   90.00
_cell.angle_gamma   90.00
#
_symmetry.space_group_name_H-M   'P 1'
#
loop_
_entity.id
_entity.type
_entity.pdbx_description
1 polymer ?
#
loop_
_entity_poly.entity_id
_entity_poly.type
_entity_poly.pdbx_seq_one_letter_code
_entity_poly.pdbx_strand_id
1 'polypeptide(L)'
;MQRMDMASGEIEAELPAGADFAVEELVLYRVVDGGFQFVLQENIPHLQLKPAPSQDEHDPAAARIAVTGPRGVATETVVYKDDGRGEEIDLGGRPARVALGSVKMPLPYSLHLDDFLLVNYPGSRNPASYESHVRLIDQEKGIDGRPERIYMNHPLTHRGRKHFQSSYDTDERGTVLSVNYDPGKWPTYLGYILISLGFVLIFARDLIWPVKSEADDTRRTR
;
A
#
# COMPACT_ATOMS: atom_id res chain seq x y z
N MET A 1 -9.47 -18.48 1.96
CA MET A 1 -8.63 -17.78 0.96
C MET A 1 -9.56 -17.19 -0.09
N GLN A 2 -9.30 -15.99 -0.62
CA GLN A 2 -10.19 -15.31 -1.57
C GLN A 2 -9.50 -15.20 -2.92
N ARG A 3 -10.20 -15.54 -4.00
CA ARG A 3 -9.75 -15.27 -5.38
C ARG A 3 -10.36 -13.96 -5.87
N MET A 4 -9.58 -13.15 -6.58
CA MET A 4 -9.97 -11.86 -7.10
C MET A 4 -9.52 -11.76 -8.56
N ASP A 5 -10.44 -11.42 -9.45
CA ASP A 5 -10.09 -11.15 -10.84
C ASP A 5 -9.35 -9.80 -10.92
N MET A 6 -8.21 -9.80 -11.60
CA MET A 6 -7.34 -8.63 -11.73
C MET A 6 -7.90 -7.55 -12.66
N ALA A 7 -8.80 -7.91 -13.58
CA ALA A 7 -9.42 -6.95 -14.50
C ALA A 7 -10.58 -6.18 -13.85
N SER A 8 -11.36 -6.85 -13.00
CA SER A 8 -12.56 -6.29 -12.37
C SER A 8 -12.33 -5.84 -10.93
N GLY A 9 -11.36 -6.41 -10.22
CA GLY A 9 -11.10 -6.15 -8.82
C GLY A 9 -12.15 -6.74 -7.86
N GLU A 10 -13.04 -7.60 -8.36
CA GLU A 10 -14.11 -8.23 -7.57
C GLU A 10 -13.66 -9.58 -6.98
N ILE A 11 -14.14 -9.87 -5.76
CA ILE A 11 -13.88 -11.16 -5.08
C ILE A 11 -14.81 -12.21 -5.70
N GLU A 12 -14.22 -13.20 -6.35
CA GLU A 12 -14.95 -14.15 -7.19
C GLU A 12 -15.29 -15.46 -6.46
N ALA A 13 -14.57 -15.83 -5.39
CA ALA A 13 -14.95 -16.91 -4.47
C ALA A 13 -14.10 -16.97 -3.19
N GLU A 14 -14.66 -17.59 -2.14
CA GLU A 14 -13.93 -18.06 -0.96
C GLU A 14 -13.56 -19.54 -1.08
N LEU A 15 -12.27 -19.83 -1.02
CA LEU A 15 -11.68 -21.16 -1.03
C LEU A 15 -11.46 -21.66 0.42
N PRO A 16 -11.94 -22.87 0.77
CA PRO A 16 -11.82 -23.45 2.11
C PRO A 16 -10.37 -23.83 2.44
N ALA A 17 -10.01 -23.73 3.73
CA ALA A 17 -8.66 -24.03 4.21
C ALA A 17 -8.32 -25.53 4.05
N GLY A 18 -7.12 -25.84 3.56
CA GLY A 18 -6.61 -27.22 3.43
C GLY A 18 -7.09 -28.01 2.21
N ALA A 19 -7.84 -27.38 1.29
CA ALA A 19 -8.25 -27.99 0.03
C ALA A 19 -7.23 -27.71 -1.08
N ASP A 20 -6.99 -28.73 -1.92
CA ASP A 20 -6.24 -28.56 -3.17
C ASP A 20 -7.12 -27.88 -4.22
N PHE A 21 -6.60 -26.86 -4.91
CA PHE A 21 -7.31 -26.18 -5.99
C PHE A 21 -6.38 -25.90 -7.18
N ALA A 22 -6.95 -25.89 -8.38
CA ALA A 22 -6.24 -25.48 -9.58
C ALA A 22 -6.03 -23.96 -9.55
N VAL A 23 -4.80 -23.53 -9.84
CA VAL A 23 -4.44 -22.12 -9.92
C VAL A 23 -4.59 -21.65 -11.36
N GLU A 24 -5.25 -20.51 -11.54
CA GLU A 24 -5.48 -19.88 -12.84
C GLU A 24 -4.47 -18.73 -13.07
N GLU A 25 -4.11 -18.51 -14.32
CA GLU A 25 -3.21 -17.40 -14.70
C GLU A 25 -3.90 -16.06 -14.48
N LEU A 26 -3.13 -15.04 -14.12
CA LEU A 26 -3.60 -13.66 -13.97
C LEU A 26 -4.71 -13.46 -12.92
N VAL A 27 -4.96 -14.46 -12.06
CA VAL A 27 -5.87 -14.36 -10.92
C VAL A 27 -5.09 -14.01 -9.66
N LEU A 28 -5.59 -13.04 -8.89
CA LEU A 28 -5.02 -12.66 -7.61
C LEU A 28 -5.61 -13.52 -6.50
N TYR A 29 -4.74 -14.21 -5.78
CA TYR A 29 -5.12 -15.01 -4.63
C TYR A 29 -4.72 -14.29 -3.34
N ARG A 30 -5.68 -14.08 -2.43
CA ARG A 30 -5.48 -13.43 -1.13
C ARG A 30 -5.76 -14.39 0.02
N VAL A 31 -4.78 -14.57 0.90
CA VAL A 31 -4.96 -15.34 2.15
C VAL A 31 -5.39 -14.38 3.26
N VAL A 32 -6.65 -14.50 3.68
CA VAL A 32 -7.33 -13.56 4.59
C VAL A 32 -6.66 -13.48 5.97
N ASP A 33 -6.14 -14.60 6.48
CA ASP A 33 -5.57 -14.68 7.84
C ASP A 33 -4.04 -14.48 7.90
N GLY A 34 -3.36 -14.24 6.76
CA GLY A 34 -1.90 -14.20 6.69
C GLY A 34 -1.30 -13.03 5.90
N GLY A 35 -2.14 -12.12 5.38
CA GLY A 35 -1.69 -10.92 4.66
C GLY A 35 -0.94 -11.18 3.34
N PHE A 36 -0.89 -12.43 2.88
CA PHE A 36 -0.16 -12.85 1.69
C PHE A 36 -1.05 -12.76 0.45
N GLN A 37 -0.49 -12.23 -0.64
CA GLN A 37 -1.11 -12.17 -1.95
C GLN A 37 -0.14 -12.66 -3.03
N PHE A 38 -0.63 -13.44 -3.99
CA PHE A 38 0.19 -13.88 -5.13
C PHE A 38 -0.63 -13.96 -6.42
N VAL A 39 0.08 -13.89 -7.55
CA VAL A 39 -0.46 -14.01 -8.91
C VAL A 39 0.41 -15.00 -9.66
N LEU A 40 -0.22 -15.91 -10.41
CA LEU A 40 0.48 -16.82 -11.31
C LEU A 40 0.59 -16.17 -12.70
N GLN A 41 1.81 -15.90 -13.16
CA GLN A 41 2.03 -15.27 -14.47
C GLN A 41 1.97 -16.26 -15.64
N GLU A 42 2.30 -17.53 -15.42
CA GLU A 42 2.18 -18.61 -16.40
C GLU A 42 1.80 -19.93 -15.68
N ASN A 43 0.92 -20.71 -16.31
CA ASN A 43 0.30 -21.90 -15.75
C ASN A 43 1.29 -23.05 -15.59
N ILE A 44 1.49 -23.48 -14.35
CA ILE A 44 2.09 -24.78 -14.04
C ILE A 44 0.97 -25.62 -13.42
N PRO A 45 0.41 -26.60 -14.13
CA PRO A 45 -0.90 -27.21 -13.80
C PRO A 45 -1.01 -27.98 -12.46
N HIS A 46 -0.03 -27.95 -11.54
CA HIS A 46 -0.05 -28.69 -10.27
C HIS A 46 0.67 -27.99 -9.07
N LEU A 47 0.72 -26.65 -9.04
CA LEU A 47 1.32 -25.89 -7.93
C LEU A 47 0.47 -25.97 -6.63
N GLN A 48 1.06 -26.32 -5.47
CA GLN A 48 0.37 -26.39 -4.18
C GLN A 48 1.11 -25.59 -3.07
N LEU A 49 0.57 -24.46 -2.63
CA LEU A 49 1.25 -23.60 -1.64
C LEU A 49 0.91 -23.97 -0.18
N LYS A 50 1.92 -24.01 0.70
CA LYS A 50 1.76 -24.19 2.15
C LYS A 50 2.45 -23.05 2.93
N PRO A 51 1.72 -22.06 3.46
CA PRO A 51 2.32 -21.01 4.28
C PRO A 51 2.84 -21.59 5.61
N ALA A 52 4.00 -21.10 6.07
CA ALA A 52 4.58 -21.45 7.37
C ALA A 52 4.94 -20.18 8.14
N PRO A 53 4.69 -20.12 9.46
CA PRO A 53 5.05 -18.97 10.28
C PRO A 53 6.58 -18.83 10.43
N SER A 54 7.06 -17.58 10.50
CA SER A 54 8.46 -17.28 10.83
C SER A 54 8.75 -17.63 12.30
N GLN A 55 9.95 -18.17 12.57
CA GLN A 55 10.41 -18.43 13.94
C GLN A 55 11.10 -17.21 14.58
N ASP A 56 11.44 -16.19 13.78
CA ASP A 56 12.09 -14.97 14.24
C ASP A 56 11.38 -13.72 13.71
N GLU A 57 11.25 -12.68 14.56
CA GLU A 57 10.54 -11.43 14.25
C GLU A 57 11.34 -10.51 13.32
N HIS A 58 12.66 -10.76 13.22
CA HIS A 58 13.59 -10.02 12.35
C HIS A 58 13.89 -10.73 11.03
N ASP A 59 13.32 -11.90 10.77
CA ASP A 59 13.52 -12.59 9.50
C ASP A 59 12.80 -11.84 8.37
N PRO A 60 13.45 -11.66 7.21
CA PRO A 60 12.78 -11.11 6.04
C PRO A 60 11.56 -11.98 5.70
N ALA A 61 10.43 -11.33 5.41
CA ALA A 61 9.21 -12.03 5.04
C ALA A 61 9.51 -13.07 3.94
N ALA A 62 9.27 -14.34 4.26
CA ALA A 62 9.57 -15.46 3.37
C ALA A 62 8.33 -16.34 3.21
N ALA A 63 8.16 -16.91 2.04
CA ALA A 63 7.10 -17.89 1.77
C ALA A 63 7.73 -19.24 1.46
N ARG A 64 7.28 -20.29 2.15
CA ARG A 64 7.54 -21.67 1.73
C ARG A 64 6.58 -22.05 0.61
N ILE A 65 7.15 -22.50 -0.49
CA ILE A 65 6.42 -22.81 -1.71
C ILE A 65 6.75 -24.26 -2.07
N ALA A 66 5.74 -25.12 -2.05
CA ALA A 66 5.84 -26.48 -2.58
C ALA A 66 5.29 -26.47 -4.01
N VAL A 67 6.08 -26.97 -4.96
CA VAL A 67 5.66 -27.06 -6.36
C VAL A 67 5.73 -28.51 -6.79
N THR A 68 4.59 -29.06 -7.20
CA THR A 68 4.54 -30.41 -7.76
C THR A 68 4.63 -30.31 -9.28
N GLY A 69 5.71 -30.85 -9.85
CA GLY A 69 5.85 -30.94 -11.31
C GLY A 69 4.88 -31.99 -11.91
N PRO A 70 4.69 -31.98 -13.24
CA PRO A 70 3.78 -32.91 -13.95
C PRO A 70 4.14 -34.40 -13.79
N ARG A 71 5.31 -34.72 -13.25
CA ARG A 71 5.74 -36.10 -12.91
C ARG A 71 5.52 -36.48 -11.45
N GLY A 72 4.82 -35.65 -10.67
CA GLY A 72 4.58 -35.88 -9.24
C GLY A 72 5.78 -35.56 -8.33
N VAL A 73 6.82 -34.91 -8.86
CA VAL A 73 7.99 -34.50 -8.07
C VAL A 73 7.65 -33.19 -7.34
N ALA A 74 7.50 -33.27 -6.02
CA ALA A 74 7.31 -32.10 -5.16
C ALA A 74 8.67 -31.48 -4.82
N THR A 75 8.84 -30.21 -5.19
CA THR A 75 10.03 -29.40 -4.84
C THR A 75 9.61 -28.33 -3.86
N GLU A 76 10.23 -28.27 -2.69
CA GLU A 76 10.00 -27.24 -1.68
C GLU A 76 11.10 -26.19 -1.79
N THR A 77 10.73 -24.91 -1.92
CA THR A 77 11.66 -23.80 -1.85
C THR A 77 11.17 -22.73 -0.87
N VAL A 78 12.10 -21.95 -0.33
CA VAL A 78 11.83 -20.79 0.51
C VAL A 78 12.12 -19.56 -0.34
N VAL A 79 11.11 -18.76 -0.64
CA VAL A 79 11.29 -17.52 -1.40
C VAL A 79 11.22 -16.34 -0.45
N TYR A 80 12.32 -15.60 -0.36
CA TYR A 80 12.39 -14.35 0.39
C TYR A 80 11.73 -13.22 -0.39
N LYS A 81 11.14 -12.26 0.34
CA LYS A 81 10.62 -11.04 -0.24
C LYS A 81 11.77 -10.26 -0.88
N ASP A 82 11.71 -10.11 -2.19
CA ASP A 82 12.65 -9.35 -3.02
C ASP A 82 11.86 -8.48 -4.01
N ASP A 83 12.53 -7.55 -4.69
CA ASP A 83 11.93 -6.63 -5.67
C ASP A 83 11.50 -7.32 -6.99
N GLY A 84 11.20 -8.63 -6.93
CA GLY A 84 10.74 -9.43 -8.05
C GLY A 84 11.86 -10.13 -8.84
N ARG A 85 13.11 -10.18 -8.34
CA ARG A 85 14.20 -10.91 -9.04
C ARG A 85 13.92 -12.42 -9.09
N GLY A 86 13.28 -12.93 -8.04
CA GLY A 86 12.82 -14.31 -7.95
C GLY A 86 13.96 -15.33 -7.86
N GLU A 87 13.64 -16.50 -7.33
CA GLU A 87 14.52 -17.66 -7.35
C GLU A 87 14.14 -18.59 -8.49
N GLU A 88 15.14 -19.08 -9.20
CA GLU A 88 14.96 -20.09 -10.24
C GLU A 88 14.95 -21.49 -9.58
N ILE A 89 13.90 -22.25 -9.85
CA ILE A 89 13.71 -23.61 -9.38
C ILE A 89 13.52 -24.54 -10.58
N ASP A 90 14.05 -25.76 -10.48
CA ASP A 90 13.82 -26.79 -11.49
C ASP A 90 12.61 -27.65 -11.10
N LEU A 91 11.56 -27.61 -11.93
CA LEU A 91 10.32 -28.36 -11.75
C LEU A 91 10.34 -29.65 -12.56
N GLY A 92 11.30 -30.51 -12.24
CA GLY A 92 11.46 -31.79 -12.94
C GLY A 92 11.79 -31.59 -14.42
N GLY A 93 12.85 -30.84 -14.71
CA GLY A 93 13.37 -30.57 -16.06
C GLY A 93 12.76 -29.34 -16.73
N ARG A 94 12.10 -28.46 -15.98
CA ARG A 94 11.55 -27.19 -16.47
C ARG A 94 11.98 -26.08 -15.53
N PRO A 95 12.84 -25.13 -15.96
CA PRO A 95 13.17 -23.99 -15.14
C PRO A 95 11.93 -23.13 -14.94
N ALA A 96 11.64 -22.79 -13.69
CA ALA A 96 10.58 -21.89 -13.30
C ALA A 96 11.14 -20.83 -12.36
N ARG A 97 10.62 -19.60 -12.42
CA ARG A 97 11.04 -18.52 -11.54
C ARG A 97 9.92 -18.21 -10.56
N VAL A 98 10.24 -18.20 -9.27
CA VAL A 98 9.30 -17.90 -8.20
C VAL A 98 9.79 -16.68 -7.44
N ALA A 99 8.98 -15.64 -7.38
CA ALA A 99 9.32 -14.39 -6.70
C ALA A 99 8.24 -14.02 -5.68
N LEU A 100 8.68 -13.55 -4.53
CA LEU A 100 7.83 -12.91 -3.53
C LEU A 100 8.11 -11.41 -3.56
N GLY A 101 7.11 -10.59 -3.87
CA GLY A 101 7.28 -9.14 -3.97
C GLY A 101 5.99 -8.39 -3.66
N SER A 102 6.09 -7.07 -3.57
CA SER A 102 4.93 -6.20 -3.40
C SER A 102 4.05 -6.21 -4.65
N VAL A 103 2.73 -6.29 -4.47
CA VAL A 103 1.78 -6.13 -5.57
C VAL A 103 1.92 -4.73 -6.15
N LYS A 104 2.20 -4.62 -7.45
CA LYS A 104 2.28 -3.33 -8.16
C LYS A 104 0.86 -2.81 -8.36
N MET A 105 0.52 -1.70 -7.69
CA MET A 105 -0.74 -1.00 -7.91
C MET A 105 -0.55 0.13 -8.92
N PRO A 106 -1.17 0.07 -10.11
CA PRO A 106 -1.08 1.15 -11.08
C PRO A 106 -1.77 2.42 -10.56
N LEU A 107 -1.18 3.58 -10.86
CA LEU A 107 -1.81 4.88 -10.59
C LEU A 107 -2.71 5.26 -11.78
N PRO A 108 -3.90 5.85 -11.55
CA PRO A 108 -4.82 6.27 -12.61
C PRO A 108 -4.42 7.63 -13.23
N TYR A 109 -3.12 7.93 -13.23
CA TYR A 109 -2.50 9.12 -13.79
C TYR A 109 -1.01 8.84 -13.96
N SER A 110 -0.34 9.66 -14.76
CA SER A 110 1.11 9.56 -14.99
C SER A 110 1.80 10.89 -14.72
N LEU A 111 3.09 10.78 -14.41
CA LEU A 111 4.00 11.90 -14.28
C LEU A 111 5.09 11.75 -15.32
N HIS A 112 5.33 12.81 -16.09
CA HIS A 112 6.45 12.88 -17.01
C HIS A 112 7.49 13.85 -16.46
N LEU A 113 8.73 13.40 -16.28
CA LEU A 113 9.83 14.26 -15.86
C LEU A 113 10.31 15.06 -17.08
N ASP A 114 10.12 16.38 -17.03
CA ASP A 114 10.64 17.28 -18.06
C ASP A 114 12.08 17.70 -17.76
N ASP A 115 12.40 17.99 -16.48
CA ASP A 115 13.73 18.40 -16.06
C ASP A 115 14.01 18.04 -14.59
N PHE A 116 15.28 17.85 -14.25
CA PHE A 116 15.75 17.59 -12.89
C PHE A 116 16.91 18.52 -12.55
N LEU A 117 16.78 19.29 -11.48
CA LEU A 117 17.79 20.23 -11.03
C LEU A 117 18.40 19.75 -9.71
N LEU A 118 19.72 19.62 -9.70
CA LEU A 118 20.52 19.34 -8.51
C LEU A 118 21.45 20.53 -8.22
N VAL A 119 21.27 21.17 -7.06
CA VAL A 119 22.13 22.26 -6.59
C VAL A 119 23.01 21.71 -5.47
N ASN A 120 24.33 21.75 -5.65
CA ASN A 120 25.29 21.33 -4.63
C ASN A 120 25.81 22.52 -3.80
N TYR A 121 26.31 22.25 -2.59
CA TYR A 121 27.04 23.25 -1.82
C TYR A 121 28.32 23.69 -2.55
N PRO A 122 28.68 24.99 -2.54
CA PRO A 122 29.91 25.46 -3.15
C PRO A 122 31.14 24.69 -2.66
N GLY A 123 31.91 24.13 -3.59
CA GLY A 123 33.12 23.37 -3.27
C GLY A 123 32.89 21.94 -2.76
N SER A 124 31.66 21.43 -2.79
CA SER A 124 31.31 20.06 -2.41
C SER A 124 30.44 19.38 -3.48
N ARG A 125 30.42 18.05 -3.47
CA ARG A 125 29.44 17.24 -4.21
C ARG A 125 28.18 16.93 -3.39
N ASN A 126 28.07 17.52 -2.20
CA ASN A 126 26.90 17.34 -1.34
C ASN A 126 25.72 18.14 -1.90
N PRO A 127 24.55 17.51 -2.10
CA PRO A 127 23.36 18.18 -2.58
C PRO A 127 22.83 19.14 -1.52
N ALA A 128 22.66 20.40 -1.91
CA ALA A 128 22.00 21.44 -1.14
C ALA A 128 20.50 21.49 -1.44
N SER A 129 20.10 21.22 -2.67
CA SER A 129 18.69 21.12 -3.08
C SER A 129 18.55 20.24 -4.30
N TYR A 130 17.42 19.57 -4.41
CA TYR A 130 17.01 18.83 -5.60
C TYR A 130 15.56 19.16 -5.93
N GLU A 131 15.26 19.17 -7.21
CA GLU A 131 13.99 19.60 -7.72
C GLU A 131 13.63 18.87 -9.02
N SER A 132 12.43 18.32 -9.09
CA SER A 132 11.88 17.67 -10.28
C SER A 132 10.79 18.53 -10.90
N HIS A 133 10.93 18.87 -12.18
CA HIS A 133 9.91 19.51 -13.00
C HIS A 133 9.15 18.43 -13.73
N VAL A 134 7.87 18.27 -13.41
CA VAL A 134 7.07 17.18 -13.92
C VAL A 134 5.78 17.69 -14.56
N ARG A 135 5.31 16.99 -15.59
CA ARG A 135 3.96 17.15 -16.14
C ARG A 135 3.04 16.08 -15.60
N LEU A 136 1.98 16.52 -14.94
CA LEU A 136 0.89 15.67 -14.48
C LEU A 136 -0.11 15.42 -15.61
N ILE A 137 -0.39 14.15 -15.89
CA ILE A 137 -1.33 13.72 -16.93
C ILE A 137 -2.37 12.81 -16.27
N ASP A 138 -3.63 13.25 -16.27
CA ASP A 138 -4.79 12.53 -15.71
C ASP A 138 -5.99 12.72 -16.65
N GLN A 139 -6.21 11.75 -17.54
CA GLN A 139 -7.28 11.81 -18.55
C GLN A 139 -8.68 11.85 -17.94
N GLU A 140 -8.91 11.11 -16.84
CA GLU A 140 -10.22 11.07 -16.16
C GLU A 140 -10.59 12.43 -15.55
N LYS A 141 -9.60 13.23 -15.17
CA LYS A 141 -9.79 14.61 -14.69
C LYS A 141 -9.58 15.68 -15.77
N GLY A 142 -9.37 15.29 -17.02
CA GLY A 142 -9.11 16.20 -18.14
C GLY A 142 -7.80 16.99 -18.01
N ILE A 143 -6.81 16.46 -17.29
CA ILE A 143 -5.50 17.08 -17.13
C ILE A 143 -4.55 16.50 -18.18
N ASP A 144 -4.14 17.32 -19.13
CA ASP A 144 -3.22 16.93 -20.21
C ASP A 144 -1.88 17.68 -20.08
N GLY A 145 -1.07 17.27 -19.10
CA GLY A 145 0.28 17.80 -18.91
C GLY A 145 0.34 19.10 -18.12
N ARG A 146 -0.31 19.15 -16.94
CA ARG A 146 -0.18 20.29 -16.02
C ARG A 146 1.24 20.34 -15.44
N PRO A 147 1.99 21.45 -15.58
CA PRO A 147 3.33 21.56 -15.02
C PRO A 147 3.27 21.65 -13.50
N GLU A 148 4.13 20.88 -12.85
CA GLU A 148 4.24 20.74 -11.40
C GLU A 148 5.71 20.68 -11.00
N ARG A 149 6.01 21.09 -9.77
CA ARG A 149 7.37 21.09 -9.23
C ARG A 149 7.37 20.31 -7.93
N ILE A 150 8.23 19.30 -7.83
CA ILE A 150 8.42 18.49 -6.63
C ILE A 150 9.82 18.75 -6.10
N TYR A 151 9.90 19.32 -4.90
CA TYR A 151 11.17 19.67 -4.25
C TYR A 151 11.04 19.57 -2.73
N MET A 152 12.14 19.84 -2.02
CA MET A 152 12.18 19.68 -0.58
C MET A 152 11.04 20.44 0.13
N ASN A 153 10.32 19.72 0.99
CA ASN A 153 9.13 20.20 1.72
C ASN A 153 7.94 20.63 0.87
N HIS A 154 7.97 20.40 -0.44
CA HIS A 154 6.91 20.76 -1.38
C HIS A 154 6.52 19.55 -2.24
N PRO A 155 5.73 18.61 -1.68
CA PRO A 155 5.25 17.46 -2.42
C PRO A 155 4.09 17.82 -3.35
N LEU A 156 4.00 17.12 -4.49
CA LEU A 156 2.84 17.20 -5.38
C LEU A 156 1.67 16.42 -4.76
N THR A 157 0.55 17.10 -4.55
CA THR A 157 -0.69 16.47 -4.07
C THR A 157 -1.67 16.29 -5.23
N HIS A 158 -2.04 15.05 -5.54
CA HIS A 158 -3.03 14.73 -6.56
C HIS A 158 -3.83 13.48 -6.19
N ARG A 159 -5.17 13.53 -6.34
CA ARG A 159 -6.09 12.41 -6.03
C ARG A 159 -5.90 11.80 -4.62
N GLY A 160 -5.70 12.65 -3.61
CA GLY A 160 -5.49 12.18 -2.23
C GLY A 160 -4.17 11.42 -2.04
N ARG A 161 -3.20 11.62 -2.94
CA ARG A 161 -1.85 11.06 -2.84
C ARG A 161 -0.83 12.19 -2.89
N LYS A 162 0.24 12.06 -2.11
CA LYS A 162 1.38 12.98 -2.07
C LYS A 162 2.61 12.31 -2.64
N HIS A 163 3.25 12.99 -3.58
CA HIS A 163 4.48 12.57 -4.22
C HIS A 163 5.62 13.35 -3.60
N PHE A 164 6.51 12.63 -2.94
CA PHE A 164 7.72 13.18 -2.33
C PHE A 164 8.90 12.74 -3.15
N GLN A 165 9.85 13.64 -3.36
CA GLN A 165 11.16 13.26 -3.83
C GLN A 165 11.83 12.36 -2.78
N SER A 166 12.19 11.13 -3.14
CA SER A 166 12.89 10.20 -2.24
C SER A 166 14.35 9.97 -2.64
N SER A 167 14.64 9.92 -3.93
CA SER A 167 16.01 9.78 -4.47
C SER A 167 16.06 10.31 -5.90
N TYR A 168 17.23 10.29 -6.52
CA TYR A 168 17.44 10.59 -7.92
C TYR A 168 18.48 9.61 -8.48
N ASP A 169 18.51 9.49 -9.81
CA ASP A 169 19.48 8.64 -10.48
C ASP A 169 20.86 9.30 -10.47
N THR A 170 21.91 8.48 -10.39
CA THR A 170 23.30 8.97 -10.34
C THR A 170 23.74 9.70 -11.60
N ASP A 171 23.02 9.51 -12.71
CA ASP A 171 23.24 10.22 -13.97
C ASP A 171 22.45 11.54 -14.06
N GLU A 172 21.73 11.90 -12.99
CA GLU A 172 20.90 13.11 -12.85
C GLU A 172 19.76 13.22 -13.89
N ARG A 173 19.42 12.12 -14.58
CA ARG A 173 18.36 12.11 -15.61
C ARG A 173 17.04 11.52 -15.14
N GLY A 174 17.00 11.02 -13.92
CA GLY A 174 15.85 10.35 -13.36
C GLY A 174 15.57 10.79 -11.94
N THR A 175 14.29 10.74 -11.60
CA THR A 175 13.75 11.10 -10.30
C THR A 175 13.07 9.88 -9.69
N VAL A 176 13.31 9.64 -8.41
CA VAL A 176 12.59 8.61 -7.66
C VAL A 176 11.63 9.32 -6.72
N LEU A 177 10.35 9.01 -6.88
CA LEU A 177 9.26 9.58 -6.09
C LEU A 177 8.65 8.51 -5.18
N SER A 178 8.47 8.85 -3.92
CA SER A 178 7.65 8.09 -2.98
C SER A 178 6.21 8.60 -3.02
N VAL A 179 5.25 7.68 -3.07
CA VAL A 179 3.82 8.00 -3.17
C VAL A 179 3.11 7.54 -1.91
N ASN A 180 2.54 8.48 -1.18
CA ASN A 180 1.78 8.21 0.04
C ASN A 180 0.31 8.60 -0.15
N TYR A 181 -0.62 7.74 0.27
CA TYR A 181 -2.02 8.11 0.35
C TYR A 181 -2.24 9.04 1.55
N ASP A 182 -2.69 10.26 1.28
CA ASP A 182 -3.02 11.27 2.27
C ASP A 182 -4.43 11.82 1.94
N PRO A 183 -5.48 11.35 2.65
CA PRO A 183 -6.85 11.81 2.45
C PRO A 183 -7.06 13.29 2.83
N GLY A 184 -6.01 13.96 3.32
CA GLY A 184 -6.01 15.37 3.67
C GLY A 184 -6.46 15.60 5.11
N LYS A 185 -6.82 16.85 5.40
CA LYS A 185 -7.15 17.32 6.76
C LYS A 185 -8.61 17.02 7.16
N TRP A 186 -9.43 16.52 6.25
CA TRP A 186 -10.86 16.29 6.46
C TRP A 186 -11.17 15.38 7.65
N PRO A 187 -10.49 14.21 7.84
CA PRO A 187 -10.74 13.37 9.01
C PRO A 187 -10.46 14.09 10.32
N THR A 188 -9.38 14.88 10.37
CA THR A 188 -9.00 15.66 11.56
C THR A 188 -10.03 16.75 11.87
N TYR A 189 -10.47 17.49 10.84
CA TYR A 189 -11.48 18.54 11.01
C TYR A 189 -12.84 17.98 11.43
N LEU A 190 -13.24 16.83 10.89
CA LEU A 190 -14.44 16.14 11.33
C LEU A 190 -14.36 15.79 12.83
N GLY A 191 -13.22 15.27 13.27
CA GLY A 191 -12.97 15.00 14.70
C GLY A 191 -13.11 16.25 15.56
N TYR A 192 -12.51 17.38 15.16
CA TYR A 192 -12.66 18.63 15.88
C TYR A 192 -14.09 19.14 15.92
N ILE A 193 -14.84 19.05 14.82
CA ILE A 193 -16.25 19.44 14.77
C ILE A 193 -17.09 18.59 15.72
N LEU A 194 -16.90 17.26 15.74
CA LEU A 194 -17.63 16.36 16.63
C LEU A 194 -17.36 16.66 18.10
N ILE A 195 -16.10 16.93 18.46
CA ILE A 195 -15.71 17.30 19.83
C ILE A 195 -16.32 18.65 20.22
N SER A 196 -16.20 19.67 19.36
CA SER A 196 -16.79 20.99 19.60
C SER A 196 -18.31 20.92 19.75
N LEU A 197 -18.99 20.11 18.92
CA LEU A 197 -20.42 19.88 19.03
C LEU A 197 -20.78 19.18 20.35
N GLY A 198 -20.00 18.17 20.77
CA GLY A 198 -20.18 17.50 22.05
C GLY A 198 -20.13 18.48 23.24
N PHE A 199 -19.15 19.39 23.26
CA PHE A 199 -19.09 20.45 24.28
C PHE A 199 -20.31 21.37 24.24
N VAL A 200 -20.71 21.85 23.05
CA VAL A 200 -21.88 22.70 22.89
C VAL A 200 -23.15 22.01 23.41
N LEU A 201 -23.32 20.72 23.13
CA LEU A 201 -24.47 19.94 23.61
C LEU A 201 -24.46 19.75 25.12
N ILE A 202 -23.29 19.54 25.75
CA ILE A 202 -23.17 19.46 27.21
C ILE A 202 -23.56 20.80 27.84
N PHE A 203 -23.01 21.92 27.36
CA PHE A 203 -23.36 23.25 27.85
C PHE A 203 -24.84 23.58 27.63
N ALA A 204 -25.39 23.23 26.47
CA ALA A 204 -26.81 23.45 26.17
C ALA A 204 -27.71 22.61 27.09
N ARG A 205 -27.35 21.35 27.36
CA ARG A 205 -28.06 20.51 28.33
C ARG A 205 -28.05 21.15 29.71
N ASP A 206 -26.87 21.57 30.18
CA ASP A 206 -26.72 22.16 31.52
C ASP A 206 -27.43 23.52 31.64
N LEU A 207 -27.55 24.26 30.52
CA LEU A 207 -28.31 25.51 30.45
C LEU A 207 -29.84 25.28 30.45
N ILE A 208 -30.32 24.28 29.70
CA ILE A 208 -31.76 23.99 29.54
C ILE A 208 -32.30 23.17 30.72
N TRP A 209 -31.47 22.31 31.31
CA TRP A 209 -31.82 21.49 32.46
C TRP A 209 -30.78 21.65 33.57
N PRO A 210 -30.80 22.79 34.29
CA PRO A 210 -29.94 22.95 35.46
C PRO A 210 -30.34 21.91 36.50
N VAL A 211 -29.46 20.93 36.72
CA VAL A 211 -29.63 19.94 37.79
C VAL A 211 -29.61 20.69 39.12
N LYS A 212 -30.73 20.65 39.85
CA LYS A 212 -30.84 21.29 41.16
C LYS A 212 -29.93 20.56 42.14
N SER A 213 -28.93 21.26 42.67
CA SER A 213 -28.02 20.73 43.69
C SER A 213 -28.80 20.35 44.96
N GLU A 214 -28.56 19.15 45.50
CA GLU A 214 -29.10 18.63 46.76
C GLU A 214 -28.80 19.49 48.00
N ALA A 215 -27.95 20.52 47.86
CA ALA A 215 -27.69 21.49 48.92
C ALA A 215 -28.91 22.37 49.29
N ASP A 216 -29.97 22.37 48.47
CA ASP A 216 -31.18 23.20 48.68
C ASP A 216 -32.30 22.47 49.46
N ASP A 217 -32.22 21.14 49.61
CA ASP A 217 -33.32 20.34 50.20
C ASP A 217 -33.21 20.20 51.74
N THR A 218 -31.99 20.36 52.28
CA THR A 218 -31.73 20.30 53.74
C THR A 218 -32.18 21.55 54.50
N ARG A 219 -32.53 22.65 53.80
CA ARG A 219 -33.04 23.89 54.42
C ARG A 219 -34.57 23.96 54.53
N ARG A 220 -35.31 23.00 53.96
CA ARG A 220 -36.79 22.98 53.99
C ARG A 220 -37.40 22.03 55.02
N THR A 221 -36.60 21.23 55.71
CA THR A 221 -37.05 20.25 56.72
C THR A 221 -36.72 20.63 58.16
N ARG A 222 -36.40 21.91 58.43
CA ARG A 222 -36.25 22.45 59.80
C ARG A 222 -37.19 23.63 60.03
#